data_AF-A0A2T4T9U0-F1
#
_entry.id   AF-A0A2T4T9U0-F1
#
_cell.length_a   1.000
_cell.length_b   1.000
_cell.length_c   1.000
_cell.angle_alpha   90.00
_cell.angle_beta   90.00
_cell.angle_gamma   90.00
#
_symmetry.space_group_name_H-M   'P 1'
#
loop_
_entity.id
_entity.type
_entity.pdbx_description
1 polymer ?
#
loop_
_entity_poly.entity_id
_entity_poly.type
_entity_poly.pdbx_seq_one_letter_code
_entity_poly.pdbx_strand_id
1 'polypeptide(L)' 'MKKFEDGKLYVDLKNTDGKEEEKIISTDSVVLCVGYASENGLYDELKYDVSNLYKIGDAEKVSNIMYAIWDAFEVANI' A
#
# COMPACT_ATOMS: atom_id res chain seq x y z
N MET A 1 16.07 -0.12 15.12
CA MET A 1 16.51 -0.31 13.71
C MET A 1 15.97 -1.66 13.23
N LYS A 2 15.26 -1.75 12.08
CA LYS A 2 14.72 -3.05 11.60
C LYS A 2 15.78 -3.78 10.77
N LYS A 3 16.21 -4.97 11.22
CA LYS A 3 17.26 -5.77 10.57
C LYS A 3 16.94 -7.26 10.64
N PHE A 4 17.23 -8.03 9.59
CA PHE A 4 17.13 -9.50 9.58
C PHE A 4 18.46 -10.09 9.13
N GLU A 5 19.12 -10.83 10.02
CA GLU A 5 20.40 -11.50 9.77
C GLU A 5 20.52 -12.75 10.63
N ASP A 6 21.22 -13.78 10.15
CA ASP A 6 21.51 -15.02 10.89
C ASP A 6 20.28 -15.65 11.58
N GLY A 7 19.12 -15.64 10.90
CA GLY A 7 17.86 -16.19 11.43
C GLY A 7 17.24 -15.38 12.58
N LYS A 8 17.66 -14.12 12.76
CA LYS A 8 17.19 -13.22 13.82
C LYS A 8 16.67 -11.92 13.24
N LEU A 9 15.43 -11.59 13.61
CA LEU A 9 14.79 -10.32 13.32
C LEU A 9 14.96 -9.38 14.52
N TYR A 10 15.58 -8.24 14.29
CA TYR A 10 15.77 -7.15 15.24
C TYR A 10 14.71 -6.09 14.96
N VAL A 11 13.84 -5.83 15.95
CA VAL A 11 12.72 -4.89 15.82
C VAL A 11 12.53 -4.07 17.08
N ASP A 12 12.23 -2.79 16.90
CA ASP A 12 11.74 -1.94 17.97
C ASP A 12 10.21 -2.06 17.94
N LEU A 13 9.64 -2.62 19.01
CA LEU A 13 8.21 -2.76 19.18
C LEU A 13 7.69 -1.62 20.04
N LYS A 14 6.58 -1.03 19.61
CA LYS A 14 5.85 -0.04 20.40
C LYS A 14 4.60 -0.70 20.96
N ASN A 15 4.55 -0.84 22.27
CA ASN A 15 3.41 -1.42 22.97
C ASN A 15 2.25 -0.41 23.02
N THR A 16 1.05 -0.91 23.33
CA THR A 16 -0.18 -0.10 23.40
C THR A 16 -0.14 0.97 24.50
N ASP A 17 0.75 0.81 25.49
CA ASP A 17 1.04 1.79 26.54
C ASP A 17 2.09 2.85 26.12
N GLY A 18 2.54 2.81 24.85
CA GLY A 18 3.48 3.77 24.27
C GLY A 18 4.95 3.50 24.58
N LYS A 19 5.27 2.46 25.37
CA LYS A 19 6.66 2.07 25.63
C LYS A 19 7.28 1.42 24.41
N GLU A 20 8.55 1.77 24.16
CA GLU A 20 9.37 1.19 23.11
C GLU A 20 10.30 0.14 23.72
N GLU A 21 10.33 -1.04 23.12
CA GLU A 21 11.14 -2.18 23.56
C GLU A 21 11.87 -2.77 22.35
N GLU A 22 13.18 -2.93 22.46
CA GLU A 22 13.95 -3.67 21.47
C GLU A 22 13.75 -5.18 21.68
N LYS A 23 13.38 -5.88 20.61
CA LYS A 23 13.17 -7.34 20.65
C LYS A 23 13.93 -8.02 19.53
N ILE A 24 14.49 -9.19 19.86
CA ILE A 24 15.11 -10.10 18.92
C ILE A 24 14.20 -11.33 18.79
N ILE A 25 13.75 -11.61 17.58
CA ILE A 25 12.84 -12.72 17.27
C ILE A 25 13.60 -13.72 16.40
N SER A 26 13.73 -14.97 16.88
CA SER A 26 14.26 -16.06 16.07
C SER A 26 13.23 -16.47 15.01
N THR A 27 13.60 -16.47 13.75
CA THR A 27 12.72 -16.86 12.64
C THR A 27 13.53 -17.27 11.40
N ASP A 28 13.00 -18.20 10.62
CA ASP A 28 13.60 -18.63 9.35
C ASP A 28 13.29 -17.66 8.21
N SER A 29 12.21 -16.87 8.32
CA SER A 29 11.75 -15.98 7.27
C SER A 29 11.02 -14.76 7.81
N VAL A 30 11.02 -13.69 7.01
CA VAL A 30 10.33 -12.43 7.30
C VAL A 30 9.54 -12.03 6.05
N VAL A 31 8.24 -11.77 6.23
CA VAL A 31 7.37 -11.24 5.18
C VAL A 31 7.14 -9.76 5.43
N LEU A 32 7.50 -8.91 4.47
CA LEU A 32 7.30 -7.47 4.55
C LEU A 32 5.98 -7.07 3.88
N CYS A 33 4.99 -6.70 4.68
CA CYS A 33 3.71 -6.17 4.21
C CYS A 33 3.84 -4.64 3.97
N VAL A 34 4.57 -4.25 2.93
CA VAL A 34 4.91 -2.83 2.66
C VAL A 34 3.76 -1.96 2.15
N GLY A 35 2.61 -2.58 1.82
CA GLY A 35 1.48 -1.90 1.20
C GLY A 35 1.74 -1.57 -0.27
N TYR A 36 0.90 -0.71 -0.84
CA TYR A 36 1.00 -0.24 -2.22
C TYR A 36 0.99 1.29 -2.26
N ALA A 37 1.59 1.87 -3.30
CA ALA A 37 1.42 3.27 -3.65
C ALA A 37 0.59 3.34 -4.94
N SER A 38 -0.29 4.34 -5.03
CA SER A 38 -1.06 4.58 -6.24
C SER A 38 -0.12 4.94 -7.39
N GLU A 39 -0.28 4.26 -8.52
CA GLU A 39 0.43 4.54 -9.77
C GLU A 39 -0.56 5.12 -10.78
N ASN A 40 -0.33 6.35 -11.22
CA ASN A 40 -1.25 7.09 -12.08
C ASN A 40 -0.57 7.85 -13.21
N GLY A 41 0.69 7.52 -13.53
CA GLY A 41 1.48 8.20 -14.56
C GLY A 41 0.80 8.26 -15.92
N LEU A 42 0.20 7.16 -16.38
CA LEU A 42 -0.51 7.13 -17.67
C LEU A 42 -1.71 8.09 -17.71
N TYR A 43 -2.46 8.20 -16.60
CA TYR A 43 -3.55 9.16 -16.51
C TYR A 43 -3.01 10.59 -16.57
N ASP A 44 -1.95 10.87 -15.82
CA ASP A 44 -1.36 12.21 -15.76
C ASP A 44 -0.77 12.66 -17.09
N GLU A 45 -0.21 11.74 -17.89
CA GLU A 45 0.28 11.98 -19.24
C GLU A 45 -0.86 12.36 -20.20
N LEU A 46 -2.03 11.73 -20.07
CA LEU A 46 -3.11 11.82 -21.07
C LEU A 46 -4.27 12.77 -20.70
N LYS A 47 -4.38 13.22 -19.44
CA LYS A 47 -5.55 13.96 -18.93
C LYS A 47 -5.87 15.26 -19.65
N TYR A 48 -4.94 15.83 -20.41
CA TYR A 48 -5.17 17.04 -21.20
C TYR A 48 -5.38 16.76 -22.70
N ASP A 49 -5.05 15.56 -23.17
CA ASP A 49 -5.10 15.18 -24.58
C ASP A 49 -6.31 14.30 -24.92
N VAL A 50 -6.82 13.55 -23.93
CA VAL A 50 -7.93 12.61 -24.11
C VAL A 50 -9.17 13.14 -23.40
N SER A 51 -10.25 13.35 -24.15
CA SER A 51 -11.55 13.66 -23.58
C SER A 51 -12.18 12.42 -22.94
N ASN A 52 -12.97 12.61 -21.88
CA ASN A 52 -13.64 11.53 -21.12
C ASN A 52 -12.64 10.48 -20.58
N LEU A 53 -11.50 10.94 -20.07
CA LEU A 53 -10.55 10.10 -19.35
C LEU A 53 -10.87 10.10 -17.85
N TYR A 54 -10.89 8.91 -17.23
CA TYR A 54 -11.20 8.75 -15.81
C TYR A 54 -10.10 7.95 -15.11
N LYS A 55 -9.80 8.33 -13.87
CA LYS A 55 -8.91 7.60 -12.97
C LYS A 55 -9.77 6.85 -11.96
N ILE A 56 -9.60 5.53 -11.87
CA ILE A 56 -10.42 4.64 -11.02
C ILE A 56 -9.53 3.62 -10.30
N GLY A 57 -10.01 3.06 -9.20
CA GLY A 57 -9.35 1.98 -8.51
C GLY A 57 -8.07 2.41 -7.78
N ASP A 58 -7.11 1.49 -7.69
CA ASP A 58 -5.87 1.71 -6.92
C ASP A 58 -4.98 2.81 -7.50
N ALA A 59 -5.09 3.09 -8.81
CA ALA A 59 -4.47 4.24 -9.47
C ALA A 59 -4.97 5.59 -8.91
N GLU A 60 -6.24 5.68 -8.50
CA GLU A 60 -6.77 6.85 -7.77
C GLU A 60 -6.37 6.78 -6.30
N LYS A 61 -6.71 5.66 -5.65
CA LYS A 61 -6.49 5.45 -4.23
C LYS A 61 -6.36 3.96 -3.93
N VAL A 62 -5.18 3.54 -3.48
CA VAL A 62 -4.96 2.17 -2.99
C VAL A 62 -6.02 1.80 -1.95
N SER A 63 -6.74 0.72 -2.25
CA SER A 63 -7.78 0.17 -1.39
C SER A 63 -8.01 -1.31 -1.74
N ASN A 64 -9.01 -1.92 -1.12
CA ASN A 64 -9.41 -3.28 -1.47
C ASN A 64 -10.20 -3.33 -2.80
N ILE A 65 -10.37 -4.55 -3.32
CA ILE A 65 -11.00 -4.79 -4.63
C ILE A 65 -12.45 -4.28 -4.73
N MET A 66 -13.19 -4.20 -3.62
CA MET A 66 -14.57 -3.70 -3.63
C MET A 66 -14.62 -2.25 -4.08
N TYR A 67 -13.67 -1.43 -3.62
CA TYR A 67 -13.63 -0.02 -3.98
C TYR A 67 -13.23 0.18 -5.45
N ALA A 68 -12.31 -0.64 -5.98
CA ALA A 68 -12.00 -0.58 -7.42
C ALA A 68 -13.22 -0.92 -8.30
N ILE A 69 -14.04 -1.88 -7.87
CA ILE A 69 -15.30 -2.23 -8.55
C ILE A 69 -16.32 -1.08 -8.44
N TRP A 70 -16.44 -0.50 -7.25
CA TRP A 70 -17.37 0.60 -6.99
C TRP A 70 -17.02 1.85 -7.80
N ASP A 71 -15.75 2.25 -7.84
CA ASP A 71 -15.27 3.38 -8.65
C ASP A 71 -15.63 3.21 -10.13
N ALA A 72 -15.40 2.01 -10.68
CA ALA A 72 -15.74 1.69 -12.06
C ALA A 72 -17.25 1.78 -12.32
N PHE A 73 -18.06 1.29 -11.38
CA PHE A 73 -19.52 1.39 -11.45
C PHE A 73 -19.99 2.84 -11.41
N GLU A 74 -19.46 3.67 -10.51
CA GLU A 74 -19.83 5.09 -10.41
C GLU A 74 -19.49 5.83 -11.70
N VAL A 75 -18.29 5.64 -12.25
CA VAL A 75 -17.88 6.28 -13.51
C VAL A 75 -18.77 5.86 -14.69
N ALA A 76 -19.16 4.59 -14.76
CA ALA A 76 -19.98 4.08 -15.86
C ALA A 76 -21.47 4.51 -15.79
N ASN A 77 -21.93 5.02 -14.65
CA ASN A 77 -23.30 5.53 -14.48
C ASN A 77 -23.44 7.03 -14.78
N ILE A 78 -22.37 7.70 -15.24
CA ILE A 78 -22.34 9.10 -15.67
C ILE A 78 -22.65 9.18 -17.16
#